data_AF-A0A367ZV62-F1
#
_entry.id   AF-A0A367ZV62-F1
#
_cell.length_a   1.000
_cell.length_b   1.000
_cell.length_c   1.000
_cell.angle_alpha   90.00
_cell.angle_beta   90.00
_cell.angle_gamma   90.00
#
_symmetry.space_group_name_H-M   'P 1'
#
loop_
_entity.id
_entity.type
_entity.pdbx_description
1 polymer ?
#
loop_
_entity_poly.entity_id
_entity_poly.type
_entity_poly.pdbx_seq_one_letter_code
_entity_poly.pdbx_strand_id
1 'polypeptide(L)'
;MDPVNLPALTRYDFSRVRNMWEPLVLEVVAGLIQRWEMCDCQDCVLDVTALALSSLPAKYWVLDKYDVLTTPDSFLTDANNKRLAEESVLRALRLVEKNPHH
;
A
#
# COMPACT_ATOMS: atom_id res chain seq x y z
N MET A 1 0.20 -6.72 18.95
CA MET A 1 -1.15 -7.23 19.28
C MET A 1 -1.65 -7.87 18.00
N ASP A 2 -1.72 -9.20 17.93
CA ASP A 2 -2.22 -9.89 16.74
C ASP A 2 -3.76 -9.68 16.69
N PRO A 3 -4.28 -8.91 15.72
CA PRO A 3 -5.70 -8.57 15.67
C PRO A 3 -6.61 -9.79 15.42
N VAL A 4 -6.05 -10.96 15.11
CA VAL A 4 -6.80 -12.14 14.66
C VAL A 4 -7.23 -13.08 15.81
N ASN A 5 -6.79 -12.85 17.06
CA ASN A 5 -7.18 -13.70 18.20
C ASN A 5 -8.50 -13.26 18.88
N LEU A 6 -9.52 -12.98 18.07
CA LEU A 6 -10.88 -12.70 18.55
C LEU A 6 -11.77 -13.93 18.31
N PRO A 7 -12.34 -14.59 19.34
CA PRO A 7 -13.09 -15.85 19.19
C PRO A 7 -14.18 -15.81 18.12
N ALA A 8 -14.91 -14.69 18.02
CA ALA A 8 -15.97 -14.49 17.02
C ALA A 8 -15.48 -14.47 15.56
N LEU A 9 -14.17 -14.23 15.35
CA LEU A 9 -13.58 -14.02 14.04
C LEU A 9 -12.75 -15.22 13.53
N THR A 10 -12.56 -16.23 14.36
CA THR A 10 -11.70 -17.41 14.10
C THR A 10 -12.08 -18.24 12.87
N ARG A 11 -13.33 -18.11 12.38
CA ARG A 11 -13.82 -18.84 11.18
C ARG A 11 -13.63 -18.10 9.85
N TYR A 12 -13.08 -16.88 9.86
CA TYR A 12 -12.92 -16.06 8.67
C TYR A 12 -11.45 -15.90 8.30
N ASP A 13 -11.18 -15.88 6.99
CA ASP A 13 -9.86 -15.61 6.46
C ASP A 13 -9.75 -14.14 6.03
N PHE A 14 -9.17 -13.31 6.90
CA PHE A 14 -8.95 -11.88 6.64
C PHE A 14 -7.81 -11.62 5.65
N SER A 15 -6.97 -12.60 5.32
CA SER A 15 -5.91 -12.44 4.30
C SER A 15 -6.49 -12.15 2.90
N ARG A 16 -7.78 -12.46 2.71
CA ARG A 16 -8.54 -12.19 1.50
C ARG A 16 -8.97 -10.74 1.35
N VAL A 17 -8.97 -9.95 2.43
CA VAL A 17 -9.28 -8.52 2.38
C VAL A 17 -7.98 -7.75 2.11
N ARG A 18 -7.85 -7.19 0.90
CA ARG A 18 -6.62 -6.53 0.45
C ARG A 18 -6.86 -5.06 0.15
N ASN A 19 -5.93 -4.21 0.57
CA ASN A 19 -5.86 -2.83 0.13
C ASN A 19 -5.33 -2.81 -1.31
N MET A 20 -6.12 -2.26 -2.23
CA MET A 20 -5.77 -2.25 -3.66
C MET A 20 -4.63 -1.29 -4.00
N TRP A 21 -4.35 -0.31 -3.15
CA TRP A 21 -3.23 0.61 -3.34
C TRP A 21 -1.88 0.01 -2.96
N GLU A 22 -1.87 -0.95 -2.05
CA GLU A 22 -0.66 -1.57 -1.50
C GLU A 22 0.33 -2.05 -2.59
N PRO A 23 -0.05 -2.87 -3.58
CA PRO A 23 0.87 -3.28 -4.64
C PRO A 23 1.43 -2.10 -5.46
N LEU A 24 0.62 -1.08 -5.76
CA LEU A 24 1.05 0.09 -6.53
C LEU A 24 2.05 0.95 -5.75
N VAL A 25 1.77 1.16 -4.46
CA VAL A 25 2.66 1.89 -3.56
C VAL A 25 3.99 1.14 -3.39
N LEU A 26 3.95 -0.16 -3.16
CA LEU A 26 5.15 -0.98 -2.99
C LEU A 26 6.00 -1.05 -4.27
N GLU A 27 5.38 -1.07 -5.46
CA GLU A 27 6.08 -0.99 -6.74
C GLU A 27 6.88 0.32 -6.87
N VAL A 28 6.27 1.47 -6.53
CA VAL A 28 6.94 2.76 -6.57
C VAL A 28 8.07 2.83 -5.55
N VAL A 29 7.85 2.41 -4.30
CA VAL A 29 8.86 2.38 -3.25
C VAL A 29 10.05 1.51 -3.66
N ALA A 30 9.81 0.31 -4.18
CA ALA A 30 10.86 -0.57 -4.67
C ALA A 30 11.67 0.09 -5.80
N GLY A 31 10.99 0.79 -6.72
CA GLY A 31 11.66 1.54 -7.79
C GLY A 31 12.55 2.67 -7.28
N LEU A 32 12.11 3.42 -6.25
CA LEU A 32 12.91 4.49 -5.63
C LEU A 32 14.16 3.93 -4.96
N ILE A 33 14.03 2.82 -4.21
CA ILE A 33 15.18 2.14 -3.59
C ILE A 33 16.18 1.67 -4.64
N GLN A 34 15.71 1.02 -5.71
CA GLN A 34 16.58 0.55 -6.80
C GLN A 34 17.33 1.67 -7.52
N ARG A 35 16.73 2.86 -7.60
CA ARG A 35 17.36 4.06 -8.17
C ARG A 35 18.19 4.86 -7.16
N TRP A 36 18.29 4.42 -5.91
CA TRP A 36 18.99 5.13 -4.82
C TRP A 36 18.40 6.52 -4.54
N GLU A 37 17.09 6.68 -4.77
CA GLU A 37 16.33 7.93 -4.57
C GLU A 37 15.59 7.96 -3.22
N MET A 38 15.83 6.96 -2.36
CA MET A 38 15.19 6.81 -1.05
C MET A 38 16.09 6.00 -0.11
N CYS A 39 16.07 6.31 1.19
CA CYS A 39 16.68 5.47 2.22
C CYS A 39 15.98 4.11 2.30
N ASP A 40 16.76 3.03 2.28
CA ASP A 40 16.27 1.64 2.26
C ASP A 40 16.20 0.97 3.64
N CYS A 41 16.42 1.73 4.72
CA CYS A 41 16.28 1.19 6.07
C CYS A 41 14.82 0.86 6.40
N GLN A 42 14.63 -0.06 7.35
CA GLN A 42 13.32 -0.55 7.75
C GLN A 42 12.37 0.59 8.15
N ASP A 43 12.82 1.53 8.98
CA ASP A 43 11.97 2.60 9.52
C ASP A 43 11.49 3.54 8.40
N CYS A 44 12.40 4.02 7.55
CA CYS A 44 12.05 4.88 6.42
C CYS A 44 11.09 4.20 5.43
N VAL A 45 11.32 2.92 5.12
CA VAL A 45 10.44 2.18 4.19
C VAL A 45 9.04 2.03 4.78
N LEU A 46 8.93 1.69 6.06
CA LEU A 46 7.64 1.52 6.73
C LEU A 46 6.91 2.86 6.87
N ASP A 47 7.59 3.93 7.25
CA ASP A 47 6.99 5.26 7.39
C ASP A 47 6.48 5.81 6.06
N VAL A 48 7.29 5.73 5.00
CA VAL A 48 6.87 6.19 3.67
C VAL A 48 5.67 5.40 3.19
N THR A 49 5.69 4.08 3.34
CA THR A 49 4.59 3.20 2.92
C THR A 49 3.31 3.51 3.71
N ALA A 50 3.41 3.64 5.04
CA ALA A 50 2.28 3.92 5.91
C ALA A 50 1.65 5.29 5.61
N LEU A 51 2.47 6.33 5.44
CA LEU A 51 2.01 7.68 5.09
C LEU A 51 1.38 7.72 3.69
N ALA A 52 2.00 7.06 2.71
CA ALA A 52 1.47 6.99 1.35
C ALA A 52 0.07 6.34 1.32
N LEU A 53 -0.06 5.14 1.90
CA LEU A 53 -1.33 4.41 1.96
C LEU A 53 -2.40 5.18 2.74
N SER A 54 -2.02 5.84 3.84
CA SER A 54 -2.96 6.63 4.65
C SER A 54 -3.48 7.87 3.93
N SER A 55 -2.73 8.38 2.94
CA SER A 55 -3.13 9.55 2.15
C SER A 55 -4.05 9.21 0.97
N LEU A 56 -4.18 7.93 0.62
CA LEU A 56 -4.99 7.46 -0.51
C LEU A 56 -6.42 7.11 -0.06
N PRO A 57 -7.42 7.25 -0.95
CA PRO A 57 -8.79 6.86 -0.63
C PRO A 57 -8.88 5.37 -0.29
N ALA A 58 -9.54 5.01 0.81
CA ALA A 58 -9.68 3.61 1.21
C ALA A 58 -10.30 2.76 0.09
N LYS A 59 -9.57 1.75 -0.38
CA LYS A 59 -10.02 0.84 -1.44
C LYS A 59 -9.63 -0.58 -1.08
N TYR A 60 -10.61 -1.36 -0.64
CA TYR A 60 -10.42 -2.76 -0.27
C TYR A 60 -11.15 -3.69 -1.24
N TRP A 61 -10.57 -4.86 -1.44
CA TRP A 61 -11.14 -5.93 -2.24
C TRP A 61 -11.11 -7.25 -1.49
N VAL A 62 -12.13 -8.08 -1.71
CA VAL A 62 -12.15 -9.47 -1.21
C VAL A 62 -11.77 -10.39 -2.35
N LEU A 63 -10.57 -10.99 -2.27
CA LEU A 63 -10.10 -11.95 -3.26
C LEU A 63 -11.01 -13.20 -3.27
N ASP A 64 -11.17 -13.81 -4.45
CA ASP A 64 -12.04 -14.97 -4.77
C ASP A 64 -13.55 -14.72 -4.94
N LYS A 65 -14.03 -13.48 -4.89
CA LYS A 65 -15.36 -13.17 -5.46
C LYS A 65 -15.20 -12.79 -6.93
N TYR A 66 -15.87 -13.54 -7.81
CA TYR A 66 -16.09 -13.19 -9.21
C TYR A 66 -16.93 -11.91 -9.28
N ASP A 67 -16.29 -10.75 -9.19
CA ASP A 67 -16.94 -9.49 -9.50
C ASP A 67 -16.81 -9.25 -11.00
N VAL A 68 -17.89 -9.49 -11.72
CA VAL A 68 -17.96 -9.47 -13.19
C VAL A 68 -17.77 -8.04 -13.75
N LEU A 69 -17.85 -7.01 -12.90
CA LEU A 69 -17.92 -5.61 -13.31
C LEU A 69 -16.61 -4.83 -13.13
N THR A 70 -15.72 -5.23 -12.23
CA THR A 70 -14.42 -4.57 -12.02
C THR A 70 -13.46 -5.59 -11.44
N THR A 71 -12.40 -5.93 -12.16
CA THR A 71 -11.39 -6.85 -11.64
C THR A 71 -10.35 -6.08 -10.83
N PRO A 72 -9.69 -6.72 -9.86
CA PRO A 72 -8.47 -6.19 -9.24
C PRO A 72 -7.48 -5.68 -10.30
N ASP A 73 -7.34 -6.41 -11.41
CA ASP A 73 -6.43 -6.07 -12.49
C ASP A 73 -6.74 -4.73 -13.17
N SER A 74 -8.01 -4.38 -13.39
CA SER A 74 -8.34 -3.10 -14.02
C SER A 74 -7.95 -1.92 -13.14
N PHE A 75 -8.07 -2.07 -11.82
CA PHE A 75 -7.61 -1.06 -10.87
C PHE A 75 -6.08 -0.93 -10.88
N LEU A 76 -5.36 -2.05 -10.87
CA LEU A 76 -3.89 -2.09 -10.82
C LEU A 76 -3.23 -1.64 -12.12
N THR A 77 -3.91 -1.80 -13.26
CA THR A 77 -3.39 -1.41 -14.58
C THR A 77 -3.79 0.01 -14.98
N ASP A 78 -4.75 0.63 -14.29
CA ASP A 78 -5.19 2.00 -14.57
C ASP A 78 -4.06 3.04 -14.35
N ALA A 79 -3.81 3.83 -15.39
CA ALA A 79 -2.72 4.82 -15.39
C ALA A 79 -2.93 5.96 -14.39
N ASN A 80 -4.18 6.34 -14.11
CA ASN A 80 -4.46 7.37 -13.10
C ASN A 80 -4.18 6.84 -11.70
N ASN A 81 -4.55 5.59 -11.41
CA ASN A 81 -4.23 4.97 -10.13
C ASN A 81 -2.73 4.84 -9.92
N LYS A 82 -1.97 4.42 -10.94
CA LYS A 82 -0.50 4.37 -10.87
C LYS A 82 0.10 5.75 -10.57
N ARG A 83 -0.35 6.79 -11.29
CA ARG A 83 0.09 8.17 -11.04
C ARG A 83 -0.25 8.65 -9.63
N LEU A 84 -1.46 8.35 -9.13
CA LEU A 84 -1.88 8.73 -7.77
C LEU A 84 -1.04 8.01 -6.70
N ALA A 85 -0.73 6.73 -6.90
CA ALA A 85 0.16 5.99 -6.01
C ALA A 85 1.56 6.63 -5.99
N GLU A 86 2.12 6.95 -7.16
CA GLU A 86 3.42 7.63 -7.27
C GLU A 86 3.42 8.99 -6.55
N GLU A 87 2.42 9.84 -6.79
CA GLU A 87 2.28 11.12 -6.12
C GLU A 87 2.17 10.98 -4.59
N SER A 88 1.47 9.95 -4.11
CA SER A 88 1.35 9.67 -2.68
C SER A 88 2.71 9.31 -2.05
N VAL A 89 3.49 8.46 -2.72
CA VAL A 89 4.81 8.03 -2.25
C VAL A 89 5.79 9.20 -2.27
N LEU A 90 5.84 9.98 -3.35
CA LEU A 90 6.74 11.14 -3.44
C LEU A 90 6.41 12.23 -2.42
N ARG A 91 5.15 12.34 -1.98
CA ARG A 91 4.77 13.24 -0.87
C ARG A 91 5.19 12.66 0.48
N ALA A 92 4.95 11.37 0.72
CA ALA A 92 5.35 10.69 1.94
C ALA A 92 6.88 10.72 2.13
N LEU A 93 7.64 10.41 1.08
CA LEU A 93 9.09 10.48 1.06
C LEU A 93 9.60 11.85 1.52
N ARG A 94 9.07 12.93 0.94
CA ARG A 94 9.43 14.31 1.31
C ARG A 94 9.12 14.67 2.77
N LEU A 95 8.20 13.97 3.43
CA LEU A 95 7.90 14.17 4.84
C LEU A 95 8.89 13.39 5.72
N VAL A 96 9.19 12.14 5.36
CA VAL A 96 10.12 11.27 6.09
C VAL A 96 11.55 11.78 5.97
N GLU A 97 12.00 12.20 4.79
CA GLU A 97 13.34 12.75 4.57
C GLU A 97 13.65 13.99 5.44
N LYS A 98 12.62 14.74 5.83
CA LYS A 98 12.78 15.92 6.69
C LYS A 98 12.98 15.55 8.16
N ASN A 99 12.45 14.40 8.59
CA ASN A 99 12.50 13.93 9.97
C ASN A 99 12.58 12.39 9.99
N PRO A 100 13.72 11.80 9.59
CA PRO A 100 13.89 10.35 9.66
C PRO A 100 13.90 9.91 11.13
N HIS A 101 13.30 8.76 11.42
CA HIS A 101 13.28 8.22 12.78
C HIS A 101 14.62 7.59 13.23
N HIS A 102 15.52 7.30 12.28
CA HIS A 102 16.80 6.65 12.54
C HIS A 102 17.93 7.64 12.88
#